data_AF-A0A7J9RR81-F1
#
_entry.id   AF-A0A7J9RR81-F1
#
_cell.length_a   1.000
_cell.length_b   1.000
_cell.length_c   1.000
_cell.angle_alpha   90.00
_cell.angle_beta   90.00
_cell.angle_gamma   90.00
#
_symmetry.space_group_name_H-M   'P 1'
#
loop_
_entity.id
_entity.type
_entity.pdbx_description
1 polymer ?
#
loop_
_entity_poly.entity_id
_entity_poly.type
_entity_poly.pdbx_seq_one_letter_code
_entity_poly.pdbx_strand_id
1 'polypeptide(L)'
;MRGSKYYVYHSTNRYNKEIKKGRKVSKYLGKLDKEKGFIPKGQNKRAVASPRNITEYGNADKLYLQDNESVFGHVFIAFLSLYIHCKLEQLLKKAELNHKFNKFTPIDLLLQSVF
;
A
#
# COMPACT_ATOMS: atom_id res chain seq x y z
N MET A 1 -1.22 -30.51 23.14
CA MET A 1 -2.14 -31.05 22.10
C MET A 1 -1.61 -30.66 20.72
N ARG A 2 -1.35 -31.62 19.81
CA ARG A 2 -0.87 -31.34 18.45
C ARG A 2 -2.03 -30.84 17.59
N GLY A 3 -2.07 -29.54 17.27
CA GLY A 3 -3.07 -28.98 16.37
C GLY A 3 -2.93 -29.57 14.96
N SER A 4 -3.93 -30.33 14.52
CA SER A 4 -4.00 -30.92 13.18
C SER A 4 -4.25 -29.81 12.15
N LYS A 5 -3.30 -29.63 11.23
CA LYS A 5 -3.40 -28.63 10.16
C LYS A 5 -4.14 -29.26 8.97
N TYR A 6 -5.27 -28.68 8.59
CA TYR A 6 -6.08 -29.15 7.46
C TYR A 6 -5.81 -28.29 6.21
N TYR A 7 -5.52 -28.94 5.09
CA TYR A 7 -5.21 -28.31 3.81
C TYR A 7 -6.23 -28.71 2.75
N VAL A 8 -6.70 -27.75 1.95
CA VAL A 8 -7.74 -27.97 0.94
C VAL A 8 -7.14 -27.97 -0.46
N TYR A 9 -7.49 -28.99 -1.22
CA TYR A 9 -7.09 -29.18 -2.61
C TYR A 9 -8.32 -29.37 -3.51
N HIS A 10 -8.27 -28.84 -4.73
CA HIS A 10 -9.26 -29.06 -5.78
C HIS A 10 -8.63 -30.00 -6.80
N SER A 11 -9.25 -31.16 -6.98
CA SER A 11 -8.76 -32.17 -7.92
C SER A 11 -9.45 -31.98 -9.27
N THR A 12 -8.65 -31.84 -10.33
CA THR A 12 -9.13 -31.79 -11.72
C THR A 12 -8.42 -32.84 -12.55
N ASN A 13 -9.09 -33.44 -13.53
CA ASN A 13 -8.44 -34.25 -14.54
C ASN A 13 -8.13 -33.38 -15.76
N ARG A 14 -6.85 -33.28 -16.12
CA ARG A 14 -6.39 -32.57 -17.32
C ARG A 14 -5.75 -33.58 -18.26
N TYR A 15 -6.15 -33.55 -19.53
CA TYR A 15 -5.54 -34.39 -20.55
C TYR A 15 -4.16 -33.85 -20.88
N ASN A 16 -3.12 -34.69 -20.74
CA ASN A 16 -1.78 -34.35 -21.20
C ASN A 16 -1.59 -34.92 -22.61
N LYS A 17 -1.43 -34.03 -23.61
CA LYS A 17 -1.30 -34.39 -25.03
C LYS A 17 0.00 -35.15 -25.34
N GLU A 18 1.07 -34.90 -24.58
CA GLU A 18 2.37 -35.57 -24.77
C GLU A 18 2.29 -37.06 -24.41
N ILE A 19 1.62 -37.37 -23.31
CA ILE A 19 1.48 -38.73 -22.78
C ILE A 19 0.19 -39.40 -23.32
N LYS A 20 -0.64 -38.65 -24.05
CA LYS A 20 -1.97 -39.03 -24.57
C LYS A 20 -2.90 -39.66 -23.52
N LYS A 21 -2.79 -39.23 -22.26
CA LYS A 21 -3.54 -39.78 -21.12
C LYS A 21 -4.10 -38.67 -20.23
N GLY A 22 -5.20 -39.00 -19.55
CA GLY A 22 -5.76 -38.16 -18.48
C GLY A 22 -4.86 -38.17 -17.25
N ARG A 23 -4.44 -36.99 -16.79
CA ARG A 23 -3.65 -36.82 -15.56
C ARG A 23 -4.47 -36.09 -14.51
N LYS A 24 -4.57 -36.68 -13.33
CA LYS A 24 -5.15 -36.03 -12.15
C LYS A 24 -4.18 -34.97 -11.63
N VAL A 25 -4.65 -33.73 -11.53
CA VAL A 25 -3.90 -32.58 -11.03
C VAL A 25 -4.66 -31.99 -9.87
N SER A 26 -4.06 -32.02 -8.69
CA SER A 26 -4.56 -31.38 -7.48
C SER A 26 -3.99 -29.97 -7.35
N LYS A 27 -4.84 -28.95 -7.34
CA LYS A 27 -4.45 -27.57 -7.06
C LYS A 27 -4.72 -27.23 -5.60
N TYR A 28 -3.72 -26.73 -4.90
CA TYR A 28 -3.85 -26.27 -3.52
C TYR A 28 -4.64 -24.96 -3.44
N LEU A 29 -5.73 -24.91 -2.66
CA LEU A 29 -6.57 -23.71 -2.53
C LEU A 29 -6.33 -22.94 -1.24
N GLY A 30 -5.97 -23.60 -0.13
CA GLY A 30 -5.88 -22.89 1.14
C GLY A 30 -5.87 -23.80 2.36
N LYS A 31 -5.89 -23.18 3.54
CA LYS A 31 -5.93 -23.85 4.83
C LYS A 31 -7.35 -23.81 5.39
N LEU A 32 -7.75 -24.86 6.09
CA LEU A 32 -9.01 -24.89 6.82
C LEU A 32 -8.70 -24.78 8.32
N ASP A 33 -9.13 -23.69 8.92
CA ASP A 33 -9.03 -23.46 10.36
C ASP A 33 -10.39 -23.72 11.00
N LYS A 34 -10.41 -24.36 12.17
CA LYS A 34 -11.65 -24.78 12.83
C LYS A 34 -12.48 -23.59 13.31
N GLU A 35 -11.80 -22.49 13.66
CA GLU A 35 -12.43 -21.28 14.17
C GLU A 35 -12.68 -20.23 13.07
N LYS A 36 -11.69 -20.03 12.18
CA LYS A 36 -11.75 -19.00 11.14
C LYS A 36 -12.35 -19.48 9.82
N GLY A 37 -12.62 -20.77 9.69
CA GLY A 37 -13.12 -21.37 8.45
C GLY A 37 -12.04 -21.48 7.36
N PHE A 38 -12.45 -21.44 6.10
CA PHE A 38 -11.56 -21.65 4.96
C PHE A 38 -10.77 -20.38 4.62
N ILE A 39 -9.43 -20.45 4.73
CA ILE A 39 -8.50 -19.36 4.41
C ILE A 39 -7.89 -19.61 3.02
N PRO A 40 -8.35 -18.90 1.97
CA PRO A 40 -7.87 -19.11 0.61
C PRO A 40 -6.46 -18.55 0.39
N LYS A 41 -5.72 -19.17 -0.51
CA LYS A 41 -4.38 -18.76 -0.92
C LYS A 41 -4.44 -17.45 -1.70
N GLY A 42 -3.78 -16.41 -1.19
CA GLY A 42 -3.52 -15.16 -1.94
C GLY A 42 -4.39 -13.96 -1.58
N GLN A 43 -5.24 -14.03 -0.56
CA GLN A 43 -5.99 -12.85 -0.07
C GLN A 43 -5.13 -11.85 0.70
N ASN A 44 -3.98 -12.26 1.21
CA ASN A 44 -2.96 -11.35 1.74
C ASN A 44 -2.13 -10.73 0.62
N LYS A 45 -2.79 -10.17 -0.39
CA LYS A 45 -2.27 -8.94 -0.97
C LYS A 45 -2.71 -7.90 0.04
N ARG A 46 -1.76 -7.33 0.79
CA ARG A 46 -1.97 -6.04 1.43
C ARG A 46 -2.40 -5.12 0.31
N ALA A 47 -3.71 -5.05 0.06
CA ALA A 47 -4.28 -4.00 -0.73
C ALA A 47 -3.87 -2.77 0.08
N VAL A 48 -2.91 -2.02 -0.45
CA VAL A 48 -2.84 -0.60 -0.15
C VAL A 48 -4.23 -0.11 -0.57
N ALA A 49 -5.13 -0.10 0.41
CA ALA A 49 -6.51 0.27 0.21
C ALA A 49 -6.44 1.74 -0.10
N SER A 50 -6.42 2.08 -1.39
CA SER A 50 -6.65 3.45 -1.81
C SER A 50 -7.99 3.84 -1.18
N PRO A 51 -8.02 4.83 -0.27
CA PRO A 51 -9.25 5.19 0.42
C PRO A 51 -10.27 5.59 -0.64
N ARG A 52 -11.45 4.97 -0.61
CA ARG A 52 -12.52 5.22 -1.57
C ARG A 52 -13.40 6.40 -1.15
N ASN A 53 -13.41 6.72 0.15
CA ASN A 53 -14.30 7.71 0.74
C ASN A 53 -13.55 8.66 1.70
N ILE A 54 -13.99 9.91 1.82
CA ILE A 54 -13.39 10.97 2.67
C ILE A 54 -13.31 10.54 4.15
N THR A 55 -14.30 9.78 4.63
CA THR A 55 -14.33 9.21 5.98
C THR A 55 -13.28 8.13 6.21
N GLU A 56 -12.83 7.42 5.16
CA GLU A 56 -11.75 6.44 5.27
C GLU A 56 -10.38 7.12 5.36
N TYR A 57 -10.22 8.31 4.80
CA TYR A 57 -8.99 9.10 4.87
C TYR A 57 -8.63 9.44 6.33
N GLY A 58 -9.59 9.94 7.11
CA GLY A 58 -9.38 10.23 8.54
C GLY A 58 -9.13 8.99 9.41
N ASN A 59 -9.53 7.81 8.95
CA ASN A 59 -9.27 6.53 9.63
C ASN A 59 -7.92 5.92 9.20
N ALA A 60 -7.39 6.28 8.05
CA ALA A 60 -6.05 5.87 7.62
C ALA A 60 -4.99 6.46 8.55
N ASP A 61 -5.09 7.76 8.89
CA ASP A 61 -4.18 8.40 9.85
C ASP A 61 -4.20 7.69 11.21
N LYS A 62 -5.38 7.25 11.68
CA LYS A 62 -5.49 6.47 12.92
C LYS A 62 -4.87 5.07 12.81
N LEU A 63 -4.89 4.43 11.64
CA LEU A 63 -4.30 3.11 11.43
C LEU A 63 -2.76 3.15 11.45
N TYR A 64 -2.17 4.24 10.97
CA TYR A 64 -0.72 4.44 10.95
C TYR A 64 -0.13 4.85 12.31
N LEU A 65 -0.94 5.41 13.22
CA LEU A 65 -0.52 5.92 14.53
C LEU A 65 -0.82 4.98 15.72
N GLN A 66 -1.19 3.71 15.50
CA GLN A 66 -1.51 2.79 16.60
C GLN A 66 -0.31 2.41 17.48
N ASP A 67 0.89 2.34 16.90
CA ASP A 67 2.10 1.93 17.62
C ASP A 67 3.05 3.13 17.80
N ASN A 68 3.58 3.30 19.01
CA ASN A 68 4.49 4.40 19.36
C ASN A 68 5.74 4.47 18.45
N GLU A 69 6.20 3.32 17.94
CA GLU A 69 7.32 3.22 17.01
C GLU A 69 6.96 3.76 15.61
N SER A 70 5.73 3.51 15.14
CA SER A 70 5.22 4.04 13.87
C SER A 70 5.07 5.56 13.94
N VAL A 71 4.57 6.10 15.06
CA VAL A 71 4.47 7.56 15.28
C VAL A 71 5.84 8.23 15.16
N PHE A 72 6.87 7.63 15.75
CA PHE A 72 8.23 8.15 15.65
C PHE A 72 8.73 8.18 14.19
N GLY A 73 8.48 7.11 13.43
CA GLY A 73 8.81 7.06 12.00
C GLY A 73 8.11 8.16 11.19
N HIS A 74 6.81 8.38 11.45
CA HIS A 74 6.05 9.44 10.78
C HIS A 74 6.58 10.84 11.09
N VAL A 75 6.83 11.12 12.37
CA VAL A 75 7.40 12.40 12.82
C VAL A 75 8.79 12.61 12.22
N PHE A 76 9.63 11.56 12.18
CA PHE A 76 10.96 11.61 11.57
C PHE A 76 10.91 11.91 10.07
N ILE A 77 10.02 11.26 9.32
CA ILE A 77 9.86 11.50 7.88
C ILE A 77 9.34 12.92 7.62
N ALA A 78 8.40 13.40 8.43
CA ALA A 78 7.89 14.77 8.35
C ALA A 78 9.02 15.79 8.58
N PHE A 79 9.83 15.60 9.63
CA PHE A 79 10.99 16.44 9.90
C PHE A 79 12.01 16.41 8.75
N LEU A 80 12.29 15.23 8.18
CA LEU A 80 13.21 15.09 7.06
C LEU A 80 12.69 15.82 5.81
N SER A 81 11.41 15.67 5.49
CA SER A 81 10.79 16.36 4.36
C SER A 81 10.86 17.89 4.51
N LEU A 82 10.57 18.39 5.72
CA LEU A 82 10.62 19.82 6.02
C LEU A 82 12.05 20.34 5.97
N TYR A 83 13.02 19.59 6.51
CA TYR A 83 14.43 19.95 6.45
C TYR A 83 14.93 20.06 5.00
N ILE A 84 14.58 19.08 4.16
CA ILE A 84 14.92 19.11 2.73
C ILE A 84 14.26 20.31 2.06
N HIS A 85 12.97 20.55 2.33
CA HIS A 85 12.24 21.70 1.77
C HIS A 85 12.90 23.03 2.12
N CYS A 86 13.18 23.28 3.41
CA CYS A 86 13.84 24.51 3.84
C CYS A 86 15.24 24.66 3.24
N LYS A 87 16.00 23.56 3.12
CA LYS A 87 17.34 23.59 2.54
C LYS A 87 17.28 23.91 1.04
N LEU A 88 16.32 23.35 0.31
CA LEU A 88 16.09 23.66 -1.09
C LEU A 88 15.70 25.13 -1.28
N GLU A 89 14.79 25.65 -0.47
CA GLU A 89 14.42 27.07 -0.50
C GLU A 89 15.59 27.99 -0.21
N GLN A 90 16.46 27.64 0.74
CA GLN A 90 17.66 28.43 1.05
C GLN A 90 18.67 28.41 -0.11
N LEU A 91 18.85 27.27 -0.77
CA LEU A 91 19.72 27.17 -1.95
C LEU A 91 19.16 27.96 -3.13
N LEU A 92 17.85 27.90 -3.35
CA LEU A 92 17.16 28.67 -4.39
C LEU A 92 17.25 30.18 -4.13
N LYS A 93 17.08 30.61 -2.88
CA LYS A 93 17.24 32.02 -2.49
C LYS A 93 18.66 32.53 -2.73
N LYS A 94 19.68 31.71 -2.49
CA LYS A 94 21.09 32.05 -2.73
C LYS A 94 21.45 32.12 -4.22
N ALA A 95 20.73 31.39 -5.07
CA ALA A 95 20.95 31.35 -6.51
C ALA A 95 20.23 32.49 -7.29
N GLU A 96 19.61 33.46 -6.59
CA GLU A 96 18.85 34.60 -7.16
C GLU A 96 17.74 34.20 -8.16
N LEU A 97 17.30 32.94 -8.19
CA LEU A 97 16.29 32.41 -9.12
C LEU A 97 14.83 32.64 -8.65
N ASN A 98 14.63 33.37 -7.55
CA ASN A 98 13.32 33.60 -6.93
C ASN A 98 12.29 34.24 -7.90
N HIS A 99 12.74 35.04 -8.86
CA HIS A 99 11.83 35.73 -9.79
C HIS A 99 11.22 34.80 -10.86
N LYS A 100 11.85 33.66 -11.17
CA LYS A 100 11.35 32.73 -12.22
C LYS A 100 10.52 31.58 -11.66
N PHE A 101 10.79 31.17 -10.41
CA PHE A 101 10.12 30.04 -9.76
C PHE A 101 8.82 30.43 -9.03
N ASN A 102 8.68 31.67 -8.55
CA ASN A 102 7.45 32.12 -7.87
C ASN A 102 6.20 31.96 -8.77
N LYS A 103 6.39 32.10 -10.09
CA LYS A 103 5.35 31.91 -11.12
C LYS A 103 4.78 30.48 -11.21
N PHE A 104 5.45 29.47 -10.64
CA PHE A 104 5.05 28.07 -10.69
C PHE A 104 4.48 27.54 -9.37
N THR A 105 4.41 28.37 -8.33
CA THR A 105 3.75 27.98 -7.09
C THR A 105 2.26 27.83 -7.39
N PRO A 106 1.62 26.66 -7.13
CA PRO A 106 0.21 26.45 -7.45
C PRO A 106 -0.73 27.47 -6.78
N ILE A 107 -0.29 28.11 -5.70
CA ILE A 107 -0.99 29.20 -5.01
C ILE A 107 -1.14 30.46 -5.89
N ASP A 108 -0.11 30.83 -6.65
CA ASP A 108 -0.18 31.97 -7.57
C ASP A 108 -1.09 31.67 -8.78
N LEU A 109 -1.11 30.41 -9.23
CA LEU A 109 -2.05 29.93 -10.25
C LEU A 109 -3.51 29.98 -9.77
N LEU A 110 -3.76 29.68 -8.49
CA LEU A 110 -5.07 29.80 -7.88
C LEU A 110 -5.49 31.28 -7.74
N LEU A 111 -4.58 32.17 -7.34
CA LEU A 111 -4.85 33.61 -7.23
C LEU A 111 -5.14 34.26 -8.61
N GLN A 112 -4.48 33.82 -9.67
CA GLN A 112 -4.72 34.33 -11.02
C GLN A 112 -6.08 33.88 -11.61
N SER A 113 -6.65 32.78 -11.13
CA SER A 113 -7.96 32.28 -11.60
C SER A 113 -9.18 32.94 -10.94
N VAL A 114 -8.96 33.81 -9.96
CA VAL A 114 -10.00 34.48 -9.16
C VAL A 114 -10.17 35.97 -9.53
N PHE A 115 -9.35 36.50 -10.44
CA PHE A 115 -9.46 37.87 -10.97
C PHE A 115 -9.75 37.88 -12.48
#